data_AF-A0A552D7L6-F1
#
_entry.id   AF-A0A552D7L6-F1
#
_cell.length_a   1.000
_cell.length_b   1.000
_cell.length_c   1.000
_cell.angle_alpha   90.00
_cell.angle_beta   90.00
_cell.angle_gamma   90.00
#
_symmetry.space_group_name_H-M   'P 1'
#
loop_
_entity.id
_entity.type
_entity.pdbx_description
1 polymer ?
#
loop_
_entity_poly.entity_id
_entity_poly.type
_entity_poly.pdbx_seq_one_letter_code
_entity_poly.pdbx_strand_id
1 'polypeptide(L)'
;MWVESITLENIKCFQNQEIKFIRNPNNQRRWRAKPYHWITLLGENGVGKSTILQALALLLAGPEAAKELLPRPTGWICNPKTPGKLTAVLHHPIHTSKQVREYWNKWQQQGLFFFQLPKYSSEMNLIETEWHQLKTHELAGQIFPDEYDLAIAVKQGIEACAQKGGYETHCFKFNSA
;
A
#
# COMPACT_ATOMS: atom_id res chain seq x y z
N MET A 1 3.90 6.47 -4.97
CA MET A 1 4.16 5.13 -5.49
C MET A 1 5.53 4.70 -5.01
N TRP A 2 5.66 3.54 -4.39
CA TRP A 2 6.96 2.99 -4.00
C TRP A 2 6.96 1.47 -4.15
N VAL A 3 8.15 0.88 -4.35
CA VAL A 3 8.34 -0.57 -4.55
C VAL A 3 8.64 -1.22 -3.21
N GLU A 4 7.85 -2.19 -2.79
CA GLU A 4 8.06 -2.96 -1.56
C GLU A 4 9.04 -4.10 -1.76
N SER A 5 8.86 -4.87 -2.83
CA SER A 5 9.72 -5.99 -3.16
C SER A 5 9.73 -6.28 -4.65
N ILE A 6 10.78 -6.96 -5.08
CA ILE A 6 10.89 -7.56 -6.42
C ILE A 6 11.30 -9.02 -6.27
N THR A 7 10.69 -9.90 -7.05
CA THR A 7 11.00 -11.31 -7.14
C THR A 7 11.35 -11.66 -8.59
N LEU A 8 12.50 -12.30 -8.77
CA LEU A 8 13.00 -12.78 -10.05
C LEU A 8 13.13 -14.30 -10.00
N GLU A 9 12.39 -14.99 -10.85
CA GLU A 9 12.43 -16.46 -10.98
C GLU A 9 12.88 -16.82 -12.39
N ASN A 10 13.97 -17.59 -12.50
CA ASN A 10 14.54 -18.05 -13.75
C ASN A 10 14.89 -16.91 -14.73
N ILE A 11 15.54 -15.84 -14.21
CA ILE A 11 15.95 -14.65 -14.96
C ILE A 11 17.47 -14.42 -14.88
N LYS A 12 18.15 -14.49 -16.02
CA LYS A 12 19.60 -14.29 -16.25
C LYS A 12 20.51 -15.09 -15.32
N CYS A 13 20.87 -14.52 -14.18
CA CYS A 13 21.73 -15.14 -13.17
C CYS A 13 20.95 -15.57 -11.92
N PHE A 14 19.65 -15.27 -11.86
CA PHE A 14 18.78 -15.57 -10.72
C PHE A 14 17.90 -16.77 -11.02
N GLN A 15 18.04 -17.83 -10.23
CA GLN A 15 17.13 -18.97 -10.25
C GLN A 15 15.83 -18.64 -9.52
N ASN A 16 15.95 -18.12 -8.29
CA ASN A 16 14.86 -17.58 -7.51
C ASN A 16 15.44 -16.59 -6.49
N GLN A 17 15.14 -15.31 -6.64
CA GLN A 17 15.62 -14.27 -5.73
C GLN A 17 14.50 -13.27 -5.42
N GLU A 18 14.19 -13.12 -4.14
CA GLU A 18 13.37 -12.03 -3.62
C GLU A 18 14.28 -10.96 -3.00
N ILE A 19 14.02 -9.69 -3.32
CA ILE A 19 14.68 -8.54 -2.72
C ILE A 19 13.59 -7.62 -2.16
N LYS A 20 13.69 -7.32 -0.86
CA LYS A 20 12.77 -6.45 -0.14
C LYS A 20 13.39 -5.08 0.05
N PHE A 21 12.64 -4.04 -0.28
CA PHE A 21 13.05 -2.64 -0.18
C PHE A 21 12.45 -1.95 1.07
N ILE A 22 12.15 -2.73 2.11
CA ILE A 22 11.57 -2.27 3.37
C ILE A 22 12.52 -2.44 4.56
N ARG A 23 12.48 -1.48 5.48
CA ARG A 23 13.13 -1.60 6.79
C ARG A 23 12.37 -2.58 7.68
N ASN A 24 13.10 -3.47 8.38
CA ASN A 24 12.58 -4.47 9.31
C ASN A 24 11.48 -5.38 8.73
N PRO A 25 11.82 -6.25 7.76
CA PRO A 25 10.87 -7.13 7.08
C PRO A 25 10.16 -8.14 7.99
N ASN A 26 10.70 -8.42 9.18
CA ASN A 26 10.16 -9.37 10.16
C ASN A 26 9.21 -8.74 11.18
N ASN A 27 8.92 -7.43 11.07
CA ASN A 27 8.03 -6.78 12.00
C ASN A 27 6.58 -7.20 11.71
N GLN A 28 5.92 -7.87 12.65
CA GLN A 28 4.57 -8.44 12.47
C GLN A 28 3.49 -7.39 12.13
N ARG A 29 3.78 -6.10 12.35
CA ARG A 29 2.87 -4.99 12.02
C ARG A 29 3.16 -4.45 10.61
N ARG A 30 2.61 -5.11 9.58
CA ARG A 30 2.76 -4.77 8.13
C ARG A 30 2.51 -3.30 7.79
N TRP A 31 1.61 -2.62 8.50
CA TRP A 31 1.22 -1.21 8.27
C TRP A 31 2.32 -0.19 8.56
N ARG A 32 3.41 -0.57 9.25
CA ARG A 32 4.54 0.31 9.59
C ARG A 32 5.81 0.04 8.78
N ALA A 33 5.76 -0.82 7.76
CA ALA A 33 6.90 -1.07 6.88
C ALA A 33 7.31 0.24 6.19
N LYS A 34 8.51 0.75 6.52
CA LYS A 34 9.04 1.98 5.93
C LYS A 34 9.98 1.63 4.77
N PRO A 35 9.84 2.26 3.59
CA PRO A 35 10.75 2.01 2.48
C PRO A 35 12.17 2.50 2.78
N TYR A 36 13.17 1.83 2.20
CA TYR A 36 14.50 2.42 2.10
C TYR A 36 14.45 3.65 1.18
N HIS A 37 15.07 4.74 1.62
CA HIS A 37 15.17 5.95 0.80
C HIS A 37 16.34 5.85 -0.19
N TRP A 38 17.38 5.12 0.19
CA TRP A 38 18.61 4.92 -0.58
C TRP A 38 18.95 3.43 -0.54
N ILE A 39 19.26 2.85 -1.70
CA ILE A 39 19.61 1.44 -1.87
C ILE A 39 20.89 1.38 -2.70
N THR A 40 21.89 0.66 -2.21
CA THR A 40 23.14 0.42 -2.94
C THR A 40 23.21 -1.06 -3.30
N LEU A 41 23.33 -1.37 -4.59
CA LEU A 41 23.57 -2.74 -5.07
C LEU A 41 25.08 -2.92 -5.28
N LEU A 42 25.71 -3.77 -4.48
CA LEU A 42 27.15 -4.10 -4.56
C LEU A 42 27.36 -5.55 -4.95
N GLY A 43 28.49 -5.83 -5.59
CA GLY A 43 28.89 -7.18 -5.99
C GLY A 43 29.80 -7.15 -7.22
N GLU A 44 30.32 -8.30 -7.63
CA GLU A 44 31.21 -8.45 -8.78
C GLU A 44 30.49 -8.22 -10.12
N ASN A 45 31.24 -8.16 -11.22
CA ASN A 45 30.64 -8.11 -12.55
C ASN A 45 29.92 -9.42 -12.85
N GLY A 46 28.74 -9.33 -13.48
CA GLY A 46 27.93 -10.52 -13.83
C GLY A 46 26.96 -11.01 -12.74
N VAL A 47 27.02 -10.52 -11.51
CA VAL A 47 26.12 -10.97 -10.41
C VAL A 47 24.68 -10.45 -10.49
N GLY A 48 24.32 -9.73 -11.56
CA GLY A 48 22.94 -9.32 -11.81
C GLY A 48 22.49 -7.97 -11.25
N LYS A 49 23.41 -7.10 -10.81
CA LYS A 49 23.06 -5.73 -10.36
C LYS A 49 22.25 -4.97 -11.40
N SER A 50 22.73 -4.94 -12.65
CA SER A 50 22.03 -4.31 -13.77
C SER A 50 20.74 -5.05 -14.13
N THR A 51 20.69 -6.37 -13.92
CA THR A 51 19.49 -7.18 -14.15
C THR A 51 18.35 -6.76 -13.23
N ILE A 52 18.62 -6.50 -11.95
CA ILE A 52 17.60 -6.02 -11.00
C ILE A 52 17.03 -4.67 -11.46
N LEU A 53 17.89 -3.73 -11.85
CA LEU A 53 17.46 -2.42 -12.35
C LEU A 53 16.63 -2.53 -13.64
N GLN A 54 17.07 -3.37 -14.57
CA GLN A 54 16.32 -3.63 -15.81
C GLN A 54 14.97 -4.30 -15.53
N ALA A 55 14.91 -5.26 -14.62
CA ALA A 55 13.67 -5.92 -14.22
C ALA A 55 12.69 -4.94 -13.57
N LEU A 56 13.17 -4.06 -12.68
CA LEU A 56 12.37 -2.97 -12.13
C LEU A 56 11.84 -2.05 -13.24
N ALA A 57 12.70 -1.64 -14.17
CA ALA A 57 12.28 -0.77 -15.28
C ALA A 57 11.15 -1.41 -16.12
N LEU A 58 11.29 -2.70 -16.48
CA LEU A 58 10.26 -3.43 -17.23
C LEU A 58 8.94 -3.55 -16.45
N LEU A 59 9.01 -3.88 -15.16
CA LEU A 59 7.82 -4.02 -14.31
C LEU A 59 7.09 -2.68 -14.12
N LEU A 60 7.82 -1.58 -13.98
CA LEU A 60 7.26 -0.25 -13.77
C LEU A 60 6.76 0.41 -15.06
N ALA A 61 7.36 0.08 -16.21
CA ALA A 61 6.93 0.57 -17.52
C ALA A 61 5.54 0.03 -17.90
N GLY A 62 5.13 -1.12 -17.35
CA GLY A 62 3.87 -1.77 -17.68
C GLY A 62 3.95 -2.57 -18.99
N PRO A 63 2.91 -3.35 -19.32
CA PRO A 63 2.98 -4.37 -20.36
C PRO A 63 3.22 -3.82 -21.77
N GLU A 64 2.68 -2.65 -22.11
CA GLU A 64 2.86 -2.08 -23.45
C GLU A 64 4.26 -1.51 -23.66
N ALA A 65 4.74 -0.67 -22.73
CA ALA A 65 6.10 -0.15 -22.82
C ALA A 65 7.16 -1.25 -22.62
N ALA A 66 6.87 -2.30 -21.83
CA ALA A 66 7.79 -3.43 -21.70
C ALA A 66 8.01 -4.18 -23.02
N LYS A 67 6.98 -4.29 -23.88
CA LYS A 67 7.14 -4.87 -25.24
C LYS A 67 8.04 -4.01 -26.12
N GLU A 68 8.00 -2.68 -25.96
CA GLU A 68 8.88 -1.78 -26.72
C GLU A 68 10.32 -1.79 -26.18
N LEU A 69 10.49 -1.85 -24.86
CA LEU A 69 11.79 -1.86 -24.19
C LEU A 69 12.53 -3.19 -24.36
N LEU A 70 11.80 -4.30 -24.39
CA LEU A 70 12.35 -5.65 -24.55
C LEU A 70 11.51 -6.46 -25.54
N PRO A 71 11.54 -6.13 -26.84
CA PRO A 71 10.70 -6.77 -27.85
C PRO A 71 11.03 -8.25 -28.04
N ARG A 72 12.27 -8.66 -27.71
CA ARG A 72 12.68 -10.06 -27.66
C ARG A 72 13.45 -10.31 -26.37
N PRO A 73 12.91 -11.10 -25.42
CA PRO A 73 13.59 -11.43 -24.17
C PRO A 73 14.64 -12.54 -24.35
N THR A 74 15.35 -12.54 -25.47
CA THR A 74 16.41 -13.53 -25.75
C THR A 74 17.55 -13.37 -24.74
N GLY A 75 17.98 -14.48 -24.14
CA GLY A 75 19.04 -14.50 -23.12
C GLY A 75 18.60 -14.02 -21.73
N TRP A 76 17.31 -13.74 -21.52
CA TRP A 76 16.79 -13.45 -20.18
C TRP A 76 16.42 -14.69 -19.38
N ILE A 77 16.09 -15.80 -20.03
CA ILE A 77 15.71 -17.04 -19.35
C ILE A 77 16.97 -17.88 -19.05
N CYS A 78 17.16 -18.30 -17.81
CA CYS A 78 18.31 -19.14 -17.42
C CYS A 78 18.13 -20.57 -17.92
N ASN A 79 16.97 -21.17 -17.63
CA ASN A 79 16.61 -22.52 -17.99
C ASN A 79 15.48 -22.49 -19.04
N PRO A 80 15.75 -22.91 -20.30
CA PRO A 80 14.77 -22.84 -21.37
C PRO A 80 13.57 -23.78 -21.17
N LYS A 81 13.66 -24.74 -20.24
CA LYS A 81 12.56 -25.67 -19.91
C LYS A 81 11.48 -25.04 -19.04
N THR A 82 11.78 -23.93 -18.36
CA THR A 82 10.86 -23.26 -17.42
C THR A 82 10.63 -21.83 -17.87
N PRO A 83 9.42 -21.27 -17.68
CA PRO A 83 9.19 -19.85 -17.92
C PRO A 83 9.99 -19.00 -16.93
N GLY A 84 10.34 -17.78 -17.34
CA GLY A 84 10.87 -16.75 -16.44
C GLY A 84 9.74 -15.90 -15.88
N LYS A 85 9.83 -15.50 -14.62
CA LYS A 85 8.82 -14.66 -13.97
C LYS A 85 9.47 -13.48 -13.25
N LEU A 86 8.87 -12.31 -13.45
CA LEU A 86 9.20 -11.07 -12.77
C LEU A 86 7.96 -10.61 -12.02
N THR A 87 8.09 -10.35 -10.73
CA THR A 87 6.99 -9.87 -9.89
C THR A 87 7.49 -8.70 -9.05
N ALA A 88 6.68 -7.65 -8.89
CA ALA A 88 6.94 -6.60 -7.93
C ALA A 88 5.68 -6.27 -7.13
N VAL A 89 5.86 -5.93 -5.86
CA VAL A 89 4.79 -5.42 -5.00
C VAL A 89 4.94 -3.90 -4.90
N LEU A 90 3.88 -3.18 -5.24
CA LEU A 90 3.87 -1.72 -5.36
C LEU A 90 2.80 -1.12 -4.45
N HIS A 91 3.12 -0.01 -3.80
CA HIS A 91 2.17 0.77 -3.01
C HIS A 91 1.82 2.07 -3.71
N HIS A 92 0.53 2.29 -3.96
CA HIS A 92 -0.02 3.50 -4.58
C HIS A 92 -1.09 4.14 -3.70
N PRO A 93 -1.31 5.46 -3.79
CA PRO A 93 -2.47 6.09 -3.16
C PRO A 93 -3.75 5.55 -3.81
N ILE A 94 -4.50 4.74 -3.05
CA ILE A 94 -5.68 4.00 -3.53
C ILE A 94 -6.70 4.95 -4.18
N HIS A 95 -6.98 6.08 -3.52
CA HIS A 95 -7.96 7.08 -3.95
C HIS A 95 -7.61 7.84 -5.24
N THR A 96 -6.40 7.68 -5.77
CA THR A 96 -5.98 8.28 -7.06
C THR A 96 -5.68 7.25 -8.15
N SER A 97 -5.81 5.96 -7.84
CA SER A 97 -5.46 4.88 -8.75
C SER A 97 -6.35 4.84 -9.99
N LYS A 98 -5.84 4.34 -11.11
CA LYS A 98 -6.59 4.25 -12.38
C LYS A 98 -7.91 3.48 -12.19
N GLN A 99 -7.86 2.35 -11.48
CA GLN A 99 -9.02 1.54 -11.16
C GLN A 99 -10.10 2.38 -10.45
N VAL A 100 -9.74 3.11 -9.39
CA VAL A 100 -10.69 3.98 -8.67
C VAL A 100 -11.26 5.07 -9.58
N ARG A 101 -10.45 5.67 -10.46
CA ARG A 101 -10.92 6.69 -11.41
C ARG A 101 -11.89 6.13 -12.46
N GLU A 102 -11.72 4.88 -12.87
CA GLU A 102 -12.66 4.22 -13.80
C GLU A 102 -14.05 4.03 -13.17
N TYR A 103 -14.12 3.80 -11.85
CA TYR A 103 -15.37 3.66 -11.11
C TYR A 103 -16.05 4.99 -10.72
N TRP A 104 -15.37 6.14 -10.88
CA TRP A 104 -15.90 7.43 -10.43
C TRP A 104 -17.26 7.77 -11.03
N ASN A 105 -17.38 7.64 -12.36
CA ASN A 105 -18.60 7.96 -13.08
C ASN A 105 -19.78 7.10 -12.60
N LYS A 106 -19.52 5.81 -12.37
CA LYS A 106 -20.53 4.86 -11.86
C LYS A 106 -20.98 5.26 -10.46
N TRP A 107 -20.06 5.58 -9.56
CA TRP A 107 -20.39 5.97 -8.19
C TRP A 107 -21.10 7.32 -8.11
N GLN A 108 -20.72 8.27 -8.97
CA GLN A 108 -21.38 9.56 -9.05
C GLN A 108 -22.83 9.43 -9.52
N GLN A 109 -23.11 8.54 -10.49
CA GLN A 109 -24.47 8.21 -10.90
C GLN A 109 -25.28 7.52 -9.78
N GLN A 110 -24.61 6.83 -8.85
CA GLN A 110 -25.21 6.24 -7.65
C GLN A 110 -25.33 7.24 -6.49
N GLY A 111 -24.96 8.51 -6.68
CA GLY A 111 -25.04 9.57 -5.67
C GLY A 111 -23.83 9.68 -4.73
N LEU A 112 -22.77 8.91 -4.96
CA LEU A 112 -21.51 9.03 -4.20
C LEU A 112 -20.57 10.03 -4.89
N PHE A 113 -20.32 11.16 -4.22
CA PHE A 113 -19.44 12.22 -4.69
C PHE A 113 -18.12 12.21 -3.92
N PHE A 114 -17.02 12.48 -4.62
CA PHE A 114 -15.69 12.57 -4.02
C PHE A 114 -15.21 14.02 -4.04
N PHE A 115 -14.88 14.54 -2.87
CA PHE A 115 -14.26 15.85 -2.70
C PHE A 115 -12.79 15.65 -2.38
N GLN A 116 -11.90 16.03 -3.31
CA GLN A 116 -10.46 15.94 -3.10
C GLN A 116 -9.97 17.15 -2.30
N LEU A 117 -9.35 16.89 -1.17
CA LEU A 117 -8.64 17.93 -0.41
C LEU A 117 -7.25 18.17 -1.02
N PRO A 118 -6.72 19.40 -0.99
CA PRO A 118 -5.34 19.67 -1.35
C PRO A 118 -4.36 18.88 -0.45
N LYS A 119 -3.15 18.67 -0.96
CA LYS A 119 -2.11 17.97 -0.19
C LYS A 119 -1.81 18.72 1.11
N TYR A 120 -1.68 17.97 2.20
CA TYR A 120 -1.36 18.47 3.55
C TYR A 120 -2.42 19.42 4.15
N SER A 121 -3.67 19.37 3.67
CA SER A 121 -4.78 20.18 4.19
C SER A 121 -5.65 19.40 5.18
N SER A 122 -5.06 18.87 6.26
CA SER A 122 -5.80 18.17 7.32
C SER A 122 -6.82 19.08 8.01
N GLU A 123 -6.53 20.38 8.13
CA GLU A 123 -7.42 21.38 8.73
C GLU A 123 -8.77 21.53 7.99
N MET A 124 -8.82 21.15 6.71
CA MET A 124 -10.07 21.17 5.93
C MET A 124 -10.89 19.89 6.11
N ASN A 125 -10.34 18.86 6.77
CA ASN A 125 -11.02 17.60 7.00
C ASN A 125 -11.70 17.61 8.37
N LEU A 126 -12.99 17.93 8.41
CA LEU A 126 -13.77 18.09 9.65
C LEU A 126 -13.67 16.90 10.62
N ILE A 127 -13.50 15.68 10.08
CA ILE A 127 -13.38 14.47 10.91
C ILE A 127 -12.12 14.46 11.79
N GLU A 128 -11.06 15.20 11.42
CA GLU A 128 -9.82 15.27 12.21
C GLU A 128 -10.07 15.92 13.57
N THR A 129 -10.96 16.92 13.63
CA THR A 129 -11.39 17.55 14.89
C THR A 129 -12.12 16.56 15.79
N GLU A 130 -13.02 15.75 15.23
CA GLU A 130 -13.74 14.72 15.98
C GLU A 130 -12.78 13.65 16.54
N TRP A 131 -11.81 13.20 15.73
CA TRP A 131 -10.78 12.27 16.19
C TRP A 131 -9.89 12.87 17.27
N HIS A 132 -9.59 14.16 17.20
CA HIS A 132 -8.84 14.86 18.24
C HIS A 132 -9.61 14.86 19.55
N GLN A 133 -10.91 15.18 19.52
CA GLN A 133 -11.76 15.16 20.71
C GLN A 133 -11.84 13.76 21.32
N LEU A 134 -12.08 12.74 20.49
CA LEU A 134 -12.14 11.34 20.94
C LEU A 134 -10.85 10.92 21.65
N LYS A 135 -9.68 11.19 21.04
CA LYS A 135 -8.38 10.81 21.63
C LYS A 135 -8.07 11.58 22.91
N THR A 136 -8.44 12.85 22.98
CA THR A 136 -8.06 13.74 24.08
C THR A 136 -8.98 13.59 25.29
N HIS A 137 -10.27 13.37 25.06
CA HIS A 137 -11.28 13.39 26.11
C HIS A 137 -11.80 12.01 26.48
N GLU A 138 -11.87 11.08 25.52
CA GLU A 138 -12.45 9.76 25.76
C GLU A 138 -11.36 8.70 26.00
N LEU A 139 -10.28 8.72 25.21
CA LEU A 139 -9.25 7.66 25.25
C LEU A 139 -7.99 8.04 26.04
N ALA A 140 -7.82 9.31 26.42
CA ALA A 140 -6.61 9.79 27.06
C ALA A 140 -6.36 9.11 28.41
N GLY A 141 -5.13 8.67 28.65
CA GLY A 141 -4.72 8.04 29.91
C GLY A 141 -5.11 6.56 30.05
N GLN A 142 -5.79 5.97 29.06
CA GLN A 142 -6.14 4.55 29.06
C GLN A 142 -5.05 3.70 28.39
N ILE A 143 -4.84 2.48 28.90
CA ILE A 143 -3.94 1.47 28.32
C ILE A 143 -4.79 0.28 27.89
N PHE A 144 -4.67 -0.12 26.62
CA PHE A 144 -5.43 -1.22 26.06
C PHE A 144 -4.53 -2.46 25.89
N PRO A 145 -4.91 -3.62 26.47
CA PRO A 145 -4.15 -4.87 26.36
C PRO A 145 -4.09 -5.38 24.92
N ASP A 146 -5.20 -5.27 24.19
CA ASP A 146 -5.33 -5.79 22.83
C ASP A 146 -6.21 -4.89 21.93
N GLU A 147 -6.39 -5.33 20.68
CA GLU A 147 -7.19 -4.64 19.67
C GLU A 147 -8.69 -4.66 19.97
N TYR A 148 -9.17 -5.72 20.63
CA TYR A 148 -10.58 -5.87 20.98
C TYR A 148 -10.99 -4.84 22.03
N ASP A 149 -10.18 -4.71 23.08
CA ASP A 149 -10.38 -3.72 24.14
C ASP A 149 -10.33 -2.28 23.60
N LEU A 150 -9.37 -1.99 22.70
CA LEU A 150 -9.31 -0.70 22.01
C LEU A 150 -10.56 -0.44 21.17
N ALA A 151 -11.05 -1.45 20.44
CA ALA A 151 -12.23 -1.30 19.59
C ALA A 151 -13.50 -1.02 20.42
N ILE A 152 -13.63 -1.64 21.60
CA ILE A 152 -14.72 -1.34 22.55
C ILE A 152 -14.60 0.10 23.03
N ALA A 153 -13.42 0.52 23.49
CA ALA A 153 -13.21 1.87 24.02
C ALA A 153 -13.47 2.95 22.97
N VAL A 154 -13.07 2.71 21.72
CA VAL A 154 -13.37 3.62 20.59
C VAL A 154 -14.88 3.73 20.36
N LYS A 155 -15.62 2.61 20.37
CA LYS A 155 -17.09 2.64 20.21
C LYS A 155 -17.76 3.44 21.32
N GLN A 156 -17.38 3.18 22.57
CA GLN A 156 -17.90 3.89 23.73
C GLN A 156 -17.57 5.38 23.69
N GLY A 157 -16.34 5.74 23.30
CA GLY A 157 -15.95 7.14 23.13
C GLY A 157 -16.76 7.86 22.05
N ILE A 158 -17.04 7.19 20.93
CA ILE A 158 -17.90 7.76 19.88
C ILE A 158 -19.32 7.99 20.41
N GLU A 159 -19.88 7.03 21.16
CA GLU A 159 -21.20 7.17 21.81
C GLU A 159 -21.22 8.33 22.81
N ALA A 160 -20.17 8.48 23.63
CA ALA A 160 -20.05 9.58 24.58
C ALA A 160 -19.93 10.95 23.90
N CYS A 161 -19.13 11.06 22.83
CA CYS A 161 -19.04 12.28 22.02
C CYS A 161 -20.40 12.63 21.39
N ALA A 162 -21.11 11.65 20.86
CA ALA A 162 -22.42 11.87 20.24
C ALA A 162 -23.47 12.32 21.25
N GLN A 163 -23.52 11.72 22.44
CA GLN A 163 -24.41 12.14 23.52
C GLN A 163 -24.15 13.59 23.95
N LYS A 164 -22.88 14.00 24.05
CA LYS A 164 -22.50 15.41 24.32
C LYS A 164 -22.96 16.36 23.22
N GLY A 165 -22.95 15.91 21.96
CA GLY A 165 -23.40 16.67 20.81
C GLY A 165 -24.92 16.62 20.55
N GLY A 166 -25.67 15.80 21.29
CA GLY A 166 -27.10 15.59 21.04
C GLY A 166 -27.40 14.76 19.78
N TYR A 167 -26.48 13.91 19.36
CA TYR A 167 -26.60 13.06 18.18
C TYR A 167 -26.86 11.59 18.55
N GLU A 168 -27.57 10.87 17.69
CA GLU A 168 -27.74 9.43 17.79
C GLU A 168 -26.61 8.69 17.04
N THR A 169 -26.11 7.60 17.61
CA THR A 169 -25.09 6.74 17.01
C THR A 169 -25.66 5.40 16.58
N HIS A 170 -25.38 5.00 15.34
CA HIS A 170 -25.72 3.67 14.83
C HIS A 170 -24.47 2.95 14.33
N CYS A 171 -24.21 1.76 14.87
CA CYS A 171 -23.14 0.90 14.41
C CYS A 171 -23.67 -0.10 13.39
N PHE A 172 -23.35 0.09 12.11
CA PHE A 172 -23.68 -0.86 11.05
C PHE A 172 -22.60 -1.94 10.97
N LYS A 173 -23.00 -3.20 11.22
CA LYS A 173 -22.14 -4.36 10.97
C LYS A 173 -22.38 -4.85 9.55
N PHE A 174 -21.36 -4.78 8.72
CA PHE A 174 -21.36 -5.42 7.40
C PHE A 174 -20.84 -6.84 7.55
N ASN A 175 -21.57 -7.80 6.99
CA ASN A 175 -21.08 -9.16 6.90
C ASN A 175 -19.97 -9.19 5.83
N SER A 176 -18.78 -9.68 6.18
CA SER A 176 -17.78 -10.01 5.16
C SER A 176 -18.31 -11.18 4.33
N ALA A 177 -18.30 -11.03 3.01
CA ALA A 177 -18.38 -12.16 2.09
C ALA A 177 -17.08 -12.99 2.15
#